data_AF-A0A2S8IEA4-F1
#
_entry.id   AF-A0A2S8IEA4-F1
#
_cell.length_a   1.000
_cell.length_b   1.000
_cell.length_c   1.000
_cell.angle_alpha   90.00
_cell.angle_beta   90.00
_cell.angle_gamma   90.00
#
_symmetry.space_group_name_H-M   'P 1'
#
loop_
_entity.id
_entity.type
_entity.pdbx_description
1 polymer ?
#
loop_
_entity_poly.entity_id
_entity_poly.type
_entity_poly.pdbx_seq_one_letter_code
_entity_poly.pdbx_strand_id
1 'polypeptide(L)'
;MTRDEINVAVNKTFGVEVWAFVGSRTINIETKPKRQLVLGDELVEQLLTGAISPLEFDAMLTNARGAVWTQNKDGSLIFLLNC
;
A
#
# COMPACT_ATOMS: atom_id res chain seq x y z
N MET A 1 -0.42 -14.15 3.07
CA MET A 1 -1.64 -13.35 2.80
C MET A 1 -1.97 -13.41 1.32
N THR A 2 -3.23 -13.30 0.94
CA THR A 2 -3.67 -13.19 -0.46
C THR A 2 -3.65 -11.73 -0.94
N ARG A 3 -3.76 -11.51 -2.25
CA ARG A 3 -3.89 -10.16 -2.81
C ARG A 3 -5.15 -9.44 -2.31
N ASP A 4 -6.24 -10.18 -2.10
CA ASP A 4 -7.48 -9.62 -1.59
C ASP A 4 -7.33 -9.18 -0.13
N GLU A 5 -6.63 -9.97 0.70
CA GLU A 5 -6.32 -9.59 2.08
C GLU A 5 -5.45 -8.33 2.14
N ILE A 6 -4.48 -8.20 1.23
CA ILE A 6 -3.66 -6.98 1.10
C ILE A 6 -4.55 -5.78 0.75
N ASN A 7 -5.44 -5.90 -0.23
CA ASN A 7 -6.37 -4.83 -0.61
C ASN A 7 -7.30 -4.44 0.55
N VAL A 8 -7.83 -5.42 1.29
CA VAL A 8 -8.66 -5.19 2.48
C VAL A 8 -7.89 -4.43 3.56
N ALA A 9 -6.64 -4.79 3.83
CA ALA A 9 -5.80 -4.10 4.82
C ALA A 9 -5.51 -2.64 4.42
N VAL A 10 -5.21 -2.39 3.14
CA VAL A 10 -5.02 -1.02 2.63
C VAL A 10 -6.33 -0.22 2.72
N ASN A 11 -7.46 -0.78 2.28
CA ASN A 11 -8.79 -0.14 2.39
C ASN A 11 -9.10 0.25 3.84
N LYS A 12 -8.92 -0.69 4.78
CA LYS A 12 -9.12 -0.47 6.23
C LYS A 12 -8.25 0.67 6.74
N THR A 13 -6.98 0.73 6.32
CA THR A 13 -6.04 1.73 6.82
C THR A 13 -6.33 3.12 6.28
N PHE A 14 -6.65 3.25 5.00
CA PHE A 14 -6.81 4.55 4.34
C PHE A 14 -8.25 5.06 4.28
N GLY A 15 -9.24 4.21 4.61
CA GLY A 15 -10.64 4.60 4.77
C GLY A 15 -11.35 5.01 3.46
N VAL A 16 -10.86 4.54 2.32
CA VAL A 16 -11.38 4.86 0.97
C VAL A 16 -11.40 3.62 0.09
N GLU A 17 -12.15 3.66 -1.01
CA GLU A 17 -12.07 2.61 -2.05
C GLU A 17 -10.68 2.60 -2.69
N VAL A 18 -10.01 1.47 -2.58
CA VAL A 18 -8.75 1.16 -3.26
C VAL A 18 -9.06 0.45 -4.57
N TRP A 19 -8.51 0.96 -5.68
CA TRP A 19 -8.53 0.27 -6.97
C TRP A 19 -7.23 -0.51 -7.20
N ALA A 20 -7.42 -1.77 -7.57
CA ALA A 20 -6.41 -2.82 -7.53
C ALA A 20 -5.20 -2.60 -8.45
N PHE A 21 -4.04 -3.05 -7.94
CA PHE A 21 -2.82 -3.48 -8.66
C PHE A 21 -2.73 -3.07 -10.14
N VAL A 22 -2.21 -1.86 -10.41
CA VAL A 22 -1.78 -1.46 -11.76
C VAL A 22 -0.33 -1.86 -11.95
N GLY A 23 -0.07 -2.86 -12.80
CA GLY A 23 1.21 -3.57 -12.74
C GLY A 23 1.31 -4.37 -11.42
N SER A 24 2.30 -5.22 -11.28
CA SER A 24 2.34 -6.25 -10.23
C SER A 24 2.32 -5.72 -8.78
N ARG A 25 2.41 -4.40 -8.52
CA ARG A 25 2.70 -3.88 -7.17
C ARG A 25 2.17 -2.48 -6.79
N THR A 26 1.40 -1.79 -7.63
CA THR A 26 0.93 -0.41 -7.32
C THR A 26 -0.54 -0.37 -6.94
N ILE A 27 -0.83 0.22 -5.79
CA ILE A 27 -2.16 0.35 -5.22
C ILE A 27 -2.57 1.83 -5.23
N ASN A 28 -3.62 2.17 -5.99
CA ASN A 28 -4.15 3.52 -6.04
C ASN A 28 -5.19 3.72 -4.93
N ILE A 29 -5.07 4.84 -4.22
CA ILE A 29 -5.86 5.20 -3.05
C ILE A 29 -6.57 6.54 -3.35
N GLU A 30 -7.90 6.51 -3.39
CA GLU A 30 -8.74 7.67 -3.76
C GLU A 30 -8.87 8.70 -2.62
N THR A 31 -7.76 9.37 -2.28
CA THR A 31 -7.73 10.52 -1.37
C THR A 31 -7.67 11.86 -2.13
N LYS A 32 -7.73 12.98 -1.41
CA LYS A 32 -7.43 14.32 -1.96
C LYS A 32 -6.23 14.94 -1.24
N PRO A 33 -5.06 15.11 -1.91
CA PRO A 33 -4.72 14.64 -3.26
C PRO A 33 -4.72 13.10 -3.36
N LYS A 34 -4.82 12.54 -4.58
CA LYS A 34 -4.78 11.08 -4.81
C LYS A 34 -3.46 10.50 -4.30
N ARG A 35 -3.48 9.26 -3.81
CA ARG A 35 -2.30 8.58 -3.28
C ARG A 35 -2.02 7.30 -4.06
N GLN A 36 -0.74 6.97 -4.23
CA GLN A 36 -0.25 5.76 -4.87
C GLN A 36 0.72 5.07 -3.91
N LEU A 37 0.33 3.89 -3.42
CA LEU A 37 1.18 3.06 -2.59
C LEU A 37 1.85 2.01 -3.49
N VAL A 38 3.17 2.01 -3.56
CA VAL A 38 3.95 1.01 -4.29
C VAL A 38 4.50 0.01 -3.30
N LEU A 39 4.23 -1.27 -3.50
CA LEU A 39 4.81 -2.34 -2.68
C LEU A 39 6.12 -2.80 -3.31
N GLY A 40 7.21 -2.81 -2.52
CA GLY A 40 8.51 -3.31 -2.96
C GLY A 40 8.48 -4.80 -3.30
N ASP A 41 9.46 -5.23 -4.10
CA ASP A 41 9.45 -6.57 -4.67
C ASP A 41 9.49 -7.68 -3.62
N GLU A 42 10.43 -7.52 -2.71
CA GLU A 42 10.69 -8.38 -1.56
C GLU A 42 9.54 -8.39 -0.57
N LEU A 43 8.94 -7.21 -0.31
CA LEU A 43 7.79 -7.09 0.59
C LEU A 43 6.61 -7.94 0.11
N VAL A 44 6.29 -7.89 -1.19
CA VAL A 44 5.20 -8.71 -1.74
C VAL A 44 5.50 -10.20 -1.59
N GLU A 45 6.74 -10.63 -1.83
CA GLU A 45 7.13 -12.02 -1.65
C GLU A 45 6.99 -12.46 -0.18
N GLN A 46 7.44 -11.64 0.76
CA GLN A 46 7.31 -11.90 2.20
C GLN A 46 5.84 -11.95 2.65
N LEU A 47 4.98 -11.10 2.09
CA LEU A 47 3.53 -11.12 2.36
C LEU A 47 2.86 -12.38 1.80
N LEU A 48 3.26 -12.83 0.60
CA LEU A 48 2.69 -14.02 -0.06
C LEU A 48 3.16 -15.32 0.60
N THR A 49 4.43 -15.38 1.01
CA THR A 49 5.01 -16.53 1.72
C THR A 49 4.59 -16.60 3.19
N GLY A 50 4.05 -15.52 3.74
CA GLY A 50 3.64 -15.42 5.14
C GLY A 50 4.79 -15.12 6.10
N ALA A 51 5.96 -14.72 5.58
CA ALA A 51 7.08 -14.23 6.38
C ALA A 51 6.73 -12.91 7.11
N ILE A 52 5.86 -12.09 6.52
CA ILE A 52 5.22 -10.95 7.19
C ILE A 52 3.78 -11.34 7.55
N SER A 53 3.46 -11.20 8.83
CA SER A 53 2.12 -11.44 9.34
C SER A 53 1.16 -10.29 8.98
N PRO A 54 -0.17 -10.54 8.97
CA PRO A 54 -1.16 -9.48 8.77
C PRO A 54 -1.03 -8.32 9.77
N LEU A 55 -0.65 -8.61 11.03
CA LEU A 55 -0.49 -7.60 12.06
C LEU A 55 0.71 -6.68 11.77
N GLU A 56 1.83 -7.24 11.34
CA GLU A 56 3.00 -6.48 10.93
C GLU A 56 2.69 -5.62 9.70
N PHE A 57 1.97 -6.17 8.74
CA PHE A 57 1.55 -5.40 7.56
C PHE A 57 0.60 -4.25 7.93
N ASP A 58 -0.37 -4.45 8.82
CA ASP A 58 -1.25 -3.39 9.34
C ASP A 58 -0.44 -2.26 10.02
N ALA A 59 0.63 -2.60 10.76
CA ALA A 59 1.52 -1.63 11.37
C ALA A 59 2.32 -0.83 10.32
N MET A 60 2.85 -1.51 9.30
CA MET A 60 3.54 -0.88 8.17
C MET A 60 2.63 0.11 7.43
N LEU A 61 1.38 -0.27 7.15
CA LEU A 61 0.40 0.59 6.49
C LEU A 61 0.04 1.81 7.36
N THR A 62 -0.11 1.61 8.67
CA THR A 62 -0.39 2.71 9.61
C THR A 62 0.75 3.73 9.62
N ASN A 63 2.00 3.25 9.61
CA ASN A 63 3.17 4.11 9.49
C ASN A 63 3.19 4.85 8.14
N ALA A 64 2.94 4.14 7.03
CA ALA A 64 2.87 4.74 5.70
C ALA A 64 1.79 5.82 5.61
N ARG A 65 0.62 5.63 6.24
CA ARG A 65 -0.47 6.60 6.26
C ARG A 65 -0.04 7.96 6.85
N GLY A 66 0.78 7.93 7.91
CA GLY A 66 1.30 9.11 8.60
C GLY A 66 2.64 9.64 8.08
N ALA A 67 3.28 8.93 7.14
CA ALA A 67 4.55 9.32 6.57
C ALA A 67 4.44 10.56 5.67
N VAL A 68 5.59 11.11 5.29
CA VAL A 68 5.69 12.12 4.22
C VAL A 68 5.73 11.40 2.88
N TRP A 69 4.85 11.80 1.96
CA TRP A 69 4.74 11.21 0.63
C TRP A 69 5.36 12.14 -0.41
N THR A 70 5.91 11.56 -1.46
CA THR A 70 6.52 12.32 -2.56
C THR A 70 5.44 12.78 -3.54
N GLN A 71 5.50 14.03 -4.00
CA GLN A 71 4.55 14.52 -5.00
C GLN A 71 4.97 14.11 -6.42
N ASN A 72 4.05 13.52 -7.17
CA ASN A 72 4.19 13.24 -8.59
C ASN A 72 3.90 14.49 -9.44
N LYS A 73 4.30 14.44 -10.72
CA LYS A 73 4.05 15.53 -11.69
C LYS A 73 2.56 15.81 -11.94
N ASP A 74 1.71 14.80 -11.76
CA ASP A 74 0.26 14.91 -11.91
C ASP A 74 -0.45 15.44 -10.63
N GLY A 75 0.31 15.75 -9.57
CA GLY A 75 -0.22 16.22 -8.29
C GLY A 75 -0.69 15.12 -7.34
N SER A 76 -0.60 13.84 -7.73
CA SER A 76 -0.77 12.72 -6.79
C SER A 76 0.43 12.60 -5.85
N LEU A 77 0.24 11.87 -4.75
CA LEU A 77 1.28 11.54 -3.79
C LEU A 77 1.67 10.08 -3.95
N ILE A 78 2.96 9.76 -3.94
CA ILE A 78 3.48 8.40 -4.06
C ILE A 78 4.33 8.04 -2.85
N PHE A 79 4.21 6.79 -2.41
CA PHE A 79 5.02 6.21 -1.33
C PHE A 79 5.43 4.80 -1.69
N LEU A 80 6.73 4.49 -1.56
CA LEU A 80 7.26 3.15 -1.69
C LEU A 80 7.30 2.51 -0.30
N LEU A 81 6.54 1.43 -0.12
CA LEU A 81 6.60 0.61 1.06
C LEU A 81 7.49 -0.61 0.76
N ASN A 82 8.61 -0.69 1.46
CA ASN A 82 9.56 -1.78 1.41
C ASN A 82 9.82 -2.33 2.84
N CYS A 83 10.41 -3.52 2.89
CA CYS A 83 10.94 -4.16 4.10
C CYS A 83 12.44 -3.85 4.22
#